data_AF-I3E399-F1
#
_entry.id   AF-I3E399-F1
#
_cell.length_a   1.000
_cell.length_b   1.000
_cell.length_c   1.000
_cell.angle_alpha   90.00
_cell.angle_beta   90.00
_cell.angle_gamma   90.00
#
_symmetry.space_group_name_H-M   'P 1'
#
loop_
_entity.id
_entity.type
_entity.pdbx_description
1 polymer ?
#
loop_
_entity_poly.entity_id
_entity_poly.type
_entity_poly.pdbx_seq_one_letter_code
_entity_poly.pdbx_strand_id
1 'polypeptide(L)'
;MPESDAIKFERKRIRKFEKEMALRAWSKEKDELAKGWIDDEAKQKARKLKQGAIYLCKLGENIGSEMNTDEGGLRPVLVVSNDTINNTADNVAIVPLSKQLKYYLNRKKQKMPRYNSHYFLFKKHYPFLNYDSAVKCEEIRSVSKIRIDRKLGNVEPKVLQKILTCINWVTTGKK
;
A
#
# COMPACT_ATOMS: atom_id res chain seq x y z
N MET A 1 13.56 -4.63 35.11
CA MET A 1 14.52 -3.51 35.17
C MET A 1 14.38 -2.65 33.94
N PRO A 2 14.44 -1.32 34.05
CA PRO A 2 14.46 -0.43 32.89
C PRO A 2 15.69 -0.74 32.01
N GLU A 3 15.52 -0.67 30.70
CA GLU A 3 16.63 -0.80 29.77
C GLU A 3 17.62 0.36 29.94
N SER A 4 18.92 0.04 29.98
CA SER A 4 19.97 1.07 30.14
C SER A 4 20.03 1.98 28.92
N ASP A 5 20.42 3.23 29.14
CA ASP A 5 20.48 4.22 28.06
C ASP A 5 21.54 3.88 27.00
N ALA A 6 22.60 3.17 27.39
CA ALA A 6 23.59 2.61 26.46
C ALA A 6 22.96 1.62 25.48
N ILE A 7 22.08 0.72 25.96
CA ILE A 7 21.40 -0.25 25.10
C ILE A 7 20.43 0.46 24.15
N LYS A 8 19.67 1.47 24.64
CA LYS A 8 18.78 2.27 23.78
C LYS A 8 19.54 3.03 22.70
N PHE A 9 20.70 3.59 23.05
CA PHE A 9 21.55 4.31 22.11
C PHE A 9 22.07 3.39 21.01
N GLU A 10 22.59 2.23 21.38
CA GLU A 10 23.13 1.27 20.42
C GLU A 10 22.04 0.72 19.48
N ARG A 11 20.84 0.42 19.99
CA ARG A 11 19.68 0.06 19.15
C ARG A 11 19.32 1.14 18.14
N LYS A 12 19.35 2.41 18.55
CA LYS A 12 19.10 3.54 17.63
C LYS A 12 20.20 3.64 16.57
N ARG A 13 21.47 3.39 16.92
CA ARG A 13 22.58 3.38 15.96
C ARG A 13 22.42 2.27 14.92
N ILE A 14 22.15 1.05 15.35
CA ILE A 14 21.92 -0.10 14.47
C ILE A 14 20.75 0.19 13.52
N ARG A 15 19.60 0.62 14.06
CA ARG A 15 18.42 0.94 13.23
C ARG A 15 18.70 2.04 12.20
N LYS A 16 19.49 3.05 12.54
CA LYS A 16 19.91 4.11 11.59
C LYS A 16 20.76 3.53 10.47
N PHE A 17 21.73 2.68 10.82
CA PHE A 17 22.61 2.03 9.85
C PHE A 17 21.82 1.10 8.90
N GLU A 18 20.95 0.25 9.43
CA GLU A 18 20.08 -0.63 8.63
C GLU A 18 19.20 0.19 7.67
N LYS A 19 18.63 1.29 8.18
CA LYS A 19 17.80 2.19 7.37
C LYS A 19 18.59 2.82 6.23
N GLU A 20 19.80 3.28 6.50
CA GLU A 20 20.68 3.85 5.48
C GLU A 20 21.00 2.83 4.39
N MET A 21 21.33 1.59 4.78
CA MET A 21 21.61 0.51 3.83
C MET A 21 20.39 0.15 2.97
N ALA A 22 19.20 0.07 3.58
CA ALA A 22 17.95 -0.18 2.86
C ALA A 22 17.64 0.94 1.85
N LEU A 23 17.86 2.21 2.22
CA LEU A 23 17.69 3.34 1.30
C LEU A 23 18.67 3.30 0.13
N ARG A 24 19.94 2.93 0.37
CA ARG A 24 20.95 2.76 -0.69
C ARG A 24 20.59 1.62 -1.63
N ALA A 25 20.14 0.47 -1.10
CA ALA A 25 19.66 -0.66 -1.91
C ALA A 25 18.46 -0.25 -2.77
N TRP A 26 17.49 0.42 -2.17
CA TRP A 26 16.32 0.94 -2.88
C TRP A 26 16.69 1.94 -3.99
N SER A 27 17.73 2.76 -3.80
CA SER A 27 18.21 3.65 -4.86
C SER A 27 18.63 2.89 -6.12
N LYS A 28 19.31 1.75 -5.97
CA LYS A 28 19.71 0.92 -7.12
C LYS A 28 18.50 0.35 -7.86
N GLU A 29 17.51 -0.15 -7.13
CA GLU A 29 16.27 -0.64 -7.73
C GLU A 29 15.47 0.47 -8.43
N LYS A 30 15.53 1.72 -7.95
CA LYS A 30 14.93 2.85 -8.66
C LYS A 30 15.57 3.07 -10.02
N ASP A 31 16.90 2.95 -10.11
CA ASP A 31 17.60 3.08 -11.38
C ASP A 31 17.15 2.01 -12.39
N GLU A 32 16.99 0.77 -11.93
CA GLU A 32 16.47 -0.33 -12.74
C GLU A 32 15.03 -0.07 -13.20
N LEU A 33 14.15 0.36 -12.30
CA LEU A 33 12.76 0.72 -12.64
C LEU A 33 12.68 1.89 -13.62
N ALA A 34 13.56 2.89 -13.47
CA ALA A 34 13.60 4.05 -14.35
C ALA A 34 14.07 3.66 -15.77
N LYS A 35 15.13 2.85 -15.88
CA LYS A 35 15.60 2.31 -17.16
C LYS A 35 14.53 1.43 -17.81
N GLY A 36 13.95 0.50 -17.04
CA GLY A 36 12.89 -0.37 -17.53
C GLY A 36 11.63 0.38 -17.97
N TRP A 37 11.29 1.53 -17.37
CA TRP A 37 10.24 2.39 -17.88
C TRP A 37 10.54 2.91 -19.29
N ILE A 38 11.77 3.37 -19.52
CA ILE A 38 12.22 3.90 -20.82
C ILE A 38 12.23 2.78 -21.86
N ASP A 39 12.78 1.62 -21.51
CA ASP A 39 12.88 0.48 -22.43
C ASP A 39 11.51 -0.08 -22.83
N ASP A 40 10.55 -0.15 -21.90
CA ASP A 40 9.22 -0.72 -22.09
C ASP A 40 8.11 0.36 -22.17
N GLU A 41 8.41 1.61 -22.56
CA GLU A 41 7.48 2.75 -22.39
C GLU A 41 6.09 2.50 -22.99
N ALA A 42 6.02 2.10 -24.26
CA ALA A 42 4.75 1.85 -24.95
C ALA A 42 3.93 0.76 -24.25
N LYS A 43 4.60 -0.29 -23.79
CA LYS A 43 3.98 -1.39 -23.03
C LYS A 43 3.45 -0.90 -21.69
N GLN A 44 4.21 -0.08 -20.95
CA GLN A 44 3.75 0.48 -19.68
C GLN A 44 2.53 1.39 -19.88
N LYS A 45 2.56 2.27 -20.89
CA LYS A 45 1.44 3.15 -21.25
C LYS A 45 0.17 2.38 -21.58
N ALA A 46 0.30 1.28 -22.33
CA ALA A 46 -0.81 0.44 -22.73
C ALA A 46 -1.48 -0.35 -21.58
N ARG A 47 -0.90 -0.39 -20.37
CA ARG A 47 -1.47 -1.13 -19.24
C ARG A 47 -2.80 -0.53 -18.78
N LYS A 48 -3.87 -1.32 -18.89
CA LYS A 48 -5.23 -0.97 -18.46
C LYS A 48 -5.51 -1.48 -17.04
N LEU A 49 -5.06 -0.72 -16.05
CA LEU A 49 -5.34 -1.03 -14.64
C LEU A 49 -6.79 -0.65 -14.32
N LYS A 50 -7.49 -1.50 -13.56
CA LYS A 50 -8.92 -1.34 -13.27
C LYS A 50 -9.15 -0.84 -11.86
N GLN A 51 -10.05 0.12 -11.69
CA GLN A 51 -10.46 0.58 -10.37
C GLN A 51 -11.05 -0.60 -9.56
N GLY A 52 -10.69 -0.71 -8.28
CA GLY A 52 -11.10 -1.81 -7.43
C GLY A 52 -10.27 -3.09 -7.58
N ALA A 53 -9.31 -3.14 -8.51
CA ALA A 53 -8.37 -4.25 -8.61
C ALA A 53 -7.27 -4.15 -7.55
N ILE A 54 -6.88 -5.30 -7.00
CA ILE A 54 -5.74 -5.44 -6.09
C ILE A 54 -4.56 -6.02 -6.87
N TYR A 55 -3.43 -5.32 -6.80
CA TYR A 55 -2.16 -5.72 -7.42
C TYR A 55 -1.06 -5.85 -6.37
N LEU A 56 -0.04 -6.63 -6.67
CA LEU A 56 1.25 -6.45 -6.01
C LEU A 56 1.94 -5.20 -6.55
N CYS A 57 2.60 -4.45 -5.67
CA CYS A 57 3.28 -3.21 -6.03
C CYS A 57 4.60 -3.05 -5.28
N LYS A 58 5.61 -2.58 -6.00
CA LYS A 58 6.91 -2.20 -5.45
C LYS A 58 6.86 -0.75 -4.95
N LEU A 59 6.56 -0.58 -3.67
CA LEU A 59 6.54 0.73 -3.01
C LEU A 59 7.97 1.22 -2.68
N GLY A 60 8.92 0.29 -2.59
CA GLY A 60 10.30 0.53 -2.21
C GLY A 60 10.50 0.67 -0.71
N GLU A 61 11.58 1.37 -0.34
CA GLU A 61 11.90 1.76 1.03
C GLU A 61 11.37 3.17 1.33
N ASN A 62 10.79 3.36 2.52
CA ASN A 62 10.14 4.62 2.91
C ASN A 62 11.08 5.62 3.58
N ILE A 63 10.58 6.83 3.78
CA ILE A 63 11.04 7.77 4.80
C ILE A 63 10.07 7.69 5.98
N GLY A 64 10.61 7.70 7.21
CA GLY A 64 9.79 7.69 8.42
C GLY A 64 8.87 6.47 8.52
N SER A 65 7.55 6.70 8.47
CA SER A 65 6.51 5.67 8.65
C SER A 65 5.56 5.54 7.46
N GLU A 66 5.88 6.13 6.29
CA GLU A 66 5.07 5.87 5.08
C GLU A 66 5.00 4.38 4.81
N MET A 67 3.90 3.92 4.24
CA MET A 67 3.82 2.51 3.86
C MET A 67 4.86 2.16 2.78
N ASN A 68 5.78 1.27 3.13
CA ASN A 68 6.81 0.72 2.24
C ASN A 68 6.43 -0.70 1.82
N THR A 69 7.34 -1.37 1.14
CA THR A 69 7.16 -2.75 0.70
C THR A 69 7.20 -3.74 1.87
N ASP A 70 6.49 -4.88 1.78
CA ASP A 70 6.62 -5.97 2.77
C ASP A 70 7.94 -6.75 2.58
N GLU A 71 8.27 -7.61 3.54
CA GLU A 71 9.29 -8.65 3.38
C GLU A 71 9.00 -9.46 2.11
N GLY A 72 9.93 -9.47 1.15
CA GLY A 72 9.75 -10.08 -0.17
C GLY A 72 9.57 -9.10 -1.34
N GLY A 73 9.66 -7.79 -1.11
CA GLY A 73 9.87 -6.83 -2.21
C GLY A 73 8.60 -6.38 -2.94
N LEU A 74 7.41 -6.82 -2.51
CA LEU A 74 6.11 -6.35 -3.00
C LEU A 74 5.07 -6.21 -1.88
N ARG A 75 4.16 -5.23 -2.01
CA ARG A 75 2.99 -5.08 -1.13
C ARG A 75 1.69 -5.10 -1.95
N PRO A 76 0.61 -5.77 -1.48
CA PRO A 76 -0.71 -5.62 -2.08
C PRO A 76 -1.24 -4.19 -1.98
N VAL A 77 -1.72 -3.63 -3.10
CA VAL A 77 -2.32 -2.31 -3.18
C VAL A 77 -3.64 -2.36 -3.95
N LEU A 78 -4.61 -1.57 -3.54
CA LEU A 78 -5.88 -1.37 -4.24
C LEU A 78 -5.77 -0.17 -5.19
N VAL A 79 -6.14 -0.35 -6.46
CA VAL A 79 -6.27 0.77 -7.41
C VAL A 79 -7.56 1.53 -7.13
N VAL A 80 -7.44 2.84 -6.90
CA VAL A 80 -8.58 3.71 -6.52
C VAL A 80 -8.83 4.85 -7.51
N SER A 81 -7.87 5.19 -8.38
CA SER A 81 -8.15 6.07 -9.51
C SER A 81 -9.14 5.43 -10.47
N ASN A 82 -10.01 6.25 -11.06
CA ASN A 82 -11.02 5.78 -12.01
C ASN A 82 -10.36 5.24 -13.30
N ASP A 83 -11.14 4.45 -14.04
CA ASP A 83 -10.67 3.79 -15.26
C ASP A 83 -10.24 4.78 -16.36
N THR A 84 -10.84 5.96 -16.43
CA THR A 84 -10.44 7.01 -17.39
C THR A 84 -9.01 7.43 -17.15
N ILE A 85 -8.64 7.76 -15.90
CA ILE A 85 -7.27 8.10 -15.50
C ILE A 85 -6.34 6.92 -15.74
N ASN A 86 -6.75 5.71 -15.32
CA ASN A 86 -5.88 4.53 -15.45
C ASN A 86 -5.55 4.18 -16.90
N ASN A 87 -6.44 4.50 -17.84
CA ASN A 87 -6.24 4.24 -19.27
C ASN A 87 -5.38 5.30 -19.97
N THR A 88 -5.37 6.55 -19.48
CA THR A 88 -4.69 7.67 -20.17
C THR A 88 -3.41 8.14 -19.48
N ALA A 89 -3.30 7.96 -18.16
CA ALA A 89 -2.14 8.41 -17.40
C ALA A 89 -1.07 7.33 -17.25
N ASP A 90 0.18 7.76 -17.10
CA ASP A 90 1.34 6.90 -16.81
C ASP A 90 1.38 6.44 -15.34
N ASN A 91 0.62 7.13 -14.50
CA ASN A 91 0.53 6.90 -13.07
C ASN A 91 -0.90 6.48 -12.67
N VAL A 92 -0.99 5.74 -11.57
CA VAL A 92 -2.26 5.34 -10.96
C VAL A 92 -2.29 5.66 -9.47
N ALA A 93 -3.45 6.06 -8.96
CA ALA A 93 -3.65 6.26 -7.54
C ALA A 93 -3.99 4.93 -6.88
N ILE A 94 -3.24 4.59 -5.84
CA ILE A 94 -3.37 3.34 -5.09
C ILE A 94 -3.54 3.59 -3.59
N VAL A 95 -4.07 2.60 -2.89
CA VAL A 95 -4.08 2.54 -1.44
C VAL A 95 -3.44 1.22 -0.99
N PRO A 96 -2.39 1.25 -0.16
CA PRO A 96 -1.73 0.03 0.27
C PRO A 96 -2.50 -0.72 1.36
N LEU A 97 -2.34 -2.04 1.36
CA LEU A 97 -2.90 -2.94 2.36
C LEU A 97 -1.87 -3.27 3.44
N SER A 98 -2.34 -3.41 4.68
CA SER A 98 -1.52 -3.86 5.82
C SER A 98 -2.14 -5.07 6.50
N LYS A 99 -1.29 -6.04 6.88
CA LYS A 99 -1.70 -7.18 7.74
C LYS A 99 -2.05 -6.75 9.17
N GLN A 100 -1.69 -5.54 9.59
CA GLN A 100 -1.95 -5.05 10.93
C GLN A 100 -3.35 -4.42 11.02
N LEU A 101 -4.29 -5.18 11.61
CA LEU A 101 -5.64 -4.68 11.89
C LEU A 101 -5.68 -3.92 13.21
N LYS A 102 -5.97 -2.62 13.17
CA LYS A 102 -6.29 -1.82 14.35
C LYS A 102 -7.80 -1.75 14.51
N TYR A 103 -8.35 -2.49 15.47
CA TYR A 103 -9.79 -2.70 15.57
C TYR A 103 -10.35 -2.53 16.99
N TYR A 104 -11.67 -2.38 17.06
CA TYR A 104 -12.48 -2.64 18.24
C TYR A 104 -13.55 -3.69 17.90
N LEU A 105 -14.18 -4.28 18.91
CA LEU A 105 -15.29 -5.21 18.72
C LEU A 105 -16.61 -4.47 18.82
N ASN A 106 -17.48 -4.62 17.81
CA ASN A 106 -18.86 -4.13 17.93
C ASN A 106 -19.70 -5.04 18.84
N ARG A 107 -20.97 -4.68 19.06
CA ARG A 107 -21.92 -5.46 19.88
C ARG A 107 -22.06 -6.93 19.43
N LYS A 108 -21.82 -7.22 18.15
CA LYS A 108 -21.88 -8.57 17.56
C LYS A 108 -20.52 -9.30 17.59
N LYS A 109 -19.55 -8.81 18.36
CA LYS A 109 -18.17 -9.33 18.44
C LYS A 109 -17.44 -9.35 17.08
N GLN A 110 -17.82 -8.47 16.15
CA GLN A 110 -17.14 -8.33 14.86
C GLN A 110 -16.05 -7.27 14.94
N LYS A 111 -14.91 -7.54 14.31
CA LYS A 111 -13.80 -6.59 14.20
C LYS A 111 -14.21 -5.42 13.31
N MET A 112 -14.27 -4.24 13.91
CA MET A 112 -14.51 -2.98 13.21
C MET A 112 -13.24 -2.14 13.18
N PRO A 113 -12.93 -1.45 12.07
CA PRO A 113 -11.78 -0.55 12.01
C PRO A 113 -11.83 0.51 13.11
N ARG A 114 -10.71 0.72 13.81
CA ARG A 114 -10.59 1.75 14.85
C ARG A 114 -10.55 3.17 14.26
N TYR A 115 -10.11 3.29 13.00
CA TYR A 115 -9.97 4.56 12.30
C TYR A 115 -10.95 4.62 11.13
N ASN A 116 -11.55 5.79 10.89
CA ASN A 116 -12.50 5.99 9.79
C ASN A 116 -11.83 5.89 8.40
N SER A 117 -10.51 6.08 8.33
CA SER A 117 -9.71 5.91 7.12
C SER A 117 -9.40 4.45 6.80
N HIS A 118 -9.80 3.48 7.64
CA HIS A 118 -9.47 2.07 7.45
C HIS A 118 -10.69 1.27 6.99
N TYR A 119 -10.47 0.35 6.06
CA TYR A 119 -11.45 -0.66 5.69
C TYR A 119 -10.83 -2.07 5.78
N PHE A 120 -11.57 -3.05 6.29
CA PHE A 120 -11.05 -4.42 6.43
C PHE A 120 -11.52 -5.33 5.30
N LEU A 121 -10.55 -5.99 4.67
CA LEU A 121 -10.73 -7.09 3.73
C LEU A 121 -10.37 -8.39 4.44
N PHE A 122 -11.35 -9.25 4.65
CA PHE A 122 -11.13 -10.53 5.32
C PHE A 122 -10.76 -11.61 4.31
N LYS A 123 -9.73 -12.40 4.60
CA LYS A 123 -9.21 -13.47 3.72
C LYS A 123 -10.29 -14.48 3.33
N LYS A 124 -11.23 -14.76 4.25
CA LYS A 124 -12.37 -15.64 3.97
C LYS A 124 -13.22 -15.20 2.76
N HIS A 125 -13.25 -13.90 2.45
CA HIS A 125 -13.94 -13.32 1.29
C HIS A 125 -12.98 -13.04 0.14
N TYR A 126 -11.70 -12.80 0.44
CA TYR A 126 -10.65 -12.52 -0.54
C TYR A 126 -9.51 -13.54 -0.40
N PRO A 127 -9.69 -14.79 -0.88
CA PRO A 127 -8.73 -15.88 -0.65
C PRO A 127 -7.37 -15.66 -1.34
N PHE A 128 -7.30 -14.75 -2.31
CA PHE A 128 -6.04 -14.32 -2.93
C PHE A 128 -5.16 -13.45 -2.02
N LEU A 129 -5.67 -13.02 -0.85
CA LEU A 129 -4.88 -12.36 0.19
C LEU A 129 -4.32 -13.39 1.17
N ASN A 130 -3.05 -13.24 1.53
CA ASN A 130 -2.42 -14.14 2.49
C ASN A 130 -2.95 -13.96 3.92
N TYR A 131 -3.45 -12.75 4.24
CA TYR A 131 -3.90 -12.33 5.57
C TYR A 131 -5.18 -11.50 5.48
N ASP A 132 -5.95 -11.44 6.58
CA ASP A 132 -6.90 -10.35 6.76
C ASP A 132 -6.14 -9.02 6.71
N SER A 133 -6.65 -8.07 5.94
CA SER A 133 -5.90 -6.88 5.56
C SER A 133 -6.72 -5.61 5.81
N ALA A 134 -6.06 -4.58 6.32
CA ALA A 134 -6.58 -3.22 6.39
C ALA A 134 -6.14 -2.43 5.15
N VAL A 135 -7.11 -1.87 4.42
CA VAL A 135 -6.89 -0.84 3.41
C VAL A 135 -6.73 0.49 4.16
N LYS A 136 -5.51 1.04 4.19
CA LYS A 136 -5.18 2.27 4.94
C LYS A 136 -5.34 3.51 4.06
N CYS A 137 -6.54 4.08 3.99
CA CYS A 137 -6.86 5.15 3.04
C CYS A 137 -6.07 6.44 3.26
N GLU A 138 -5.52 6.66 4.47
CA GLU A 138 -4.62 7.78 4.73
C GLU A 138 -3.26 7.66 4.04
N GLU A 139 -2.89 6.46 3.58
CA GLU A 139 -1.66 6.18 2.82
C GLU A 139 -1.90 6.22 1.30
N ILE A 140 -2.99 6.84 0.84
CA ILE A 140 -3.29 7.00 -0.58
C ILE A 140 -2.14 7.74 -1.27
N ARG A 141 -1.66 7.19 -2.39
CA ARG A 141 -0.59 7.83 -3.17
C ARG A 141 -0.64 7.45 -4.64
N SER A 142 -0.04 8.28 -5.48
CA SER A 142 0.20 7.99 -6.89
C SER A 142 1.48 7.18 -7.08
N VAL A 143 1.45 6.19 -7.97
CA VAL A 143 2.62 5.41 -8.38
C VAL A 143 2.66 5.25 -9.89
N SER A 144 3.86 5.24 -10.47
CA SER A 144 4.05 4.90 -11.89
C SER A 144 3.67 3.44 -12.16
N LYS A 145 3.06 3.18 -13.33
CA LYS A 145 2.63 1.83 -13.73
C LYS A 145 3.76 0.80 -13.67
N ILE A 146 5.03 1.15 -13.91
CA ILE A 146 6.16 0.19 -13.79
C ILE A 146 6.31 -0.43 -12.40
N ARG A 147 5.82 0.25 -11.36
CA ARG A 147 5.82 -0.27 -9.98
C ARG A 147 4.74 -1.31 -9.72
N ILE A 148 3.75 -1.42 -10.59
CA ILE A 148 2.64 -2.37 -10.47
C ILE A 148 3.10 -3.68 -11.09
N ASP A 149 3.03 -4.75 -10.33
CA ASP A 149 3.36 -6.10 -10.77
C ASP A 149 2.06 -6.86 -11.13
N ARG A 150 1.95 -8.14 -10.80
CA ARG A 150 0.79 -8.99 -11.10
C ARG A 150 -0.45 -8.62 -10.31
N LYS A 151 -1.60 -8.83 -10.96
CA LYS A 151 -2.93 -8.73 -10.34
C LYS A 151 -3.16 -9.90 -9.37
N LEU A 152 -3.75 -9.62 -8.22
CA LEU A 152 -4.18 -10.64 -7.25
C LEU A 152 -5.70 -10.92 -7.36
N GLY A 153 -6.50 -9.89 -7.54
CA GLY A 153 -7.96 -10.01 -7.57
C GLY A 153 -8.66 -8.67 -7.68
N ASN A 154 -9.96 -8.66 -7.40
CA ASN A 154 -10.78 -7.45 -7.39
C ASN A 154 -11.64 -7.44 -6.12
N VAL A 155 -11.94 -6.25 -5.61
CA VAL A 155 -13.03 -6.07 -4.65
C VAL A 155 -14.35 -5.83 -5.39
N GLU A 156 -15.46 -6.14 -4.73
CA GLU A 156 -16.80 -5.89 -5.27
C GLU A 156 -17.10 -4.38 -5.31
N PRO A 157 -17.94 -3.89 -6.25
CA PRO A 157 -18.26 -2.47 -6.37
C PRO A 157 -18.80 -1.85 -5.08
N LYS A 158 -19.63 -2.58 -4.32
CA LYS A 158 -20.16 -2.12 -3.02
C LYS A 158 -19.06 -1.94 -1.97
N VAL A 159 -18.01 -2.75 -2.03
CA VAL A 159 -16.84 -2.65 -1.14
C VAL A 159 -15.96 -1.48 -1.57
N LEU A 160 -15.70 -1.33 -2.87
CA LEU A 160 -14.99 -0.18 -3.41
C LEU A 160 -15.65 1.14 -2.98
N GLN A 161 -16.98 1.26 -3.09
CA GLN A 161 -17.69 2.47 -2.69
C GLN A 161 -17.45 2.84 -1.22
N LYS A 162 -17.45 1.86 -0.30
CA LYS A 162 -17.15 2.09 1.12
C LYS A 162 -15.71 2.56 1.33
N ILE A 163 -14.77 1.99 0.58
CA ILE A 163 -13.36 2.41 0.62
C ILE A 163 -13.21 3.84 0.08
N LEU A 164 -13.92 4.21 -0.99
CA LEU A 164 -13.94 5.59 -1.48
C LEU A 164 -14.51 6.57 -0.45
N THR A 165 -15.51 6.16 0.36
CA THR A 165 -15.97 6.96 1.51
C THR A 165 -14.86 7.14 2.55
N CYS A 166 -14.08 6.10 2.86
CA CYS A 166 -12.91 6.22 3.75
C CYS A 166 -11.86 7.20 3.20
N ILE A 167 -11.60 7.20 1.89
CA ILE A 167 -10.70 8.16 1.23
C ILE A 167 -11.28 9.58 1.29
N ASN A 168 -12.58 9.75 1.05
CA ASN A 168 -13.22 11.05 1.18
C ASN A 168 -13.12 11.61 2.60
N TRP A 169 -13.23 10.74 3.62
CA TRP A 169 -13.01 11.14 5.01
C TRP A 169 -11.58 11.64 5.25
N VAL A 170 -10.57 11.02 4.62
CA VAL A 170 -9.16 11.46 4.72
C VAL A 170 -8.97 12.87 4.18
N THR A 171 -9.62 13.23 3.06
CA THR A 171 -9.40 14.52 2.40
C THR A 171 -10.33 15.62 2.90
N THR A 172 -11.49 15.28 3.45
CA THR A 172 -12.53 16.27 3.83
C THR A 172 -12.84 16.30 5.33
N GLY A 173 -12.48 15.24 6.08
CA GLY A 173 -12.86 15.05 7.48
C GLY A 173 -14.36 14.79 7.70
N LYS A 174 -15.18 14.87 6.65
CA LYS A 174 -16.64 14.68 6.71
C LYS A 174 -16.97 13.20 6.54
N LYS A 175 -17.89 12.71 7.38
CA LYS A 175 -18.45 11.37 7.28
C LYS A 175 -19.54 11.31 6.22
#